data_AF-A0A356XGF7-F1
#
_entry.id   AF-A0A356XGF7-F1
#
_cell.length_a   1.000
_cell.length_b   1.000
_cell.length_c   1.000
_cell.angle_alpha   90.00
_cell.angle_beta   90.00
_cell.angle_gamma   90.00
#
_symmetry.space_group_name_H-M   'P 1'
#
loop_
_entity.id
_entity.type
_entity.pdbx_description
1 polymer ?
#
loop_
_entity_poly.entity_id
_entity_poly.type
_entity_poly.pdbx_seq_one_letter_code
_entity_poly.pdbx_strand_id
1 'polypeptide(L)'
;MFKESVIDDKKYGNYVERERIRENLLLFKQKFFYELLYGNFYDEEDEIAARIEFLDIPLHYKGVYFIDLIDLNDCLDKSKQDHTACNPSFTMHLFDRISELLDTNSICIHIKEALYALVRSYPMTDTEARYRNSCFMDNIKNKLEKLLNSKVEVFASLPVFQIKRLRYVFEDMMEEQKNSSAKYENVVDKIMEIIRKNYSTRITMEKIASEVFLSA
;
A
#
# COMPACT_ATOMS: atom_id res chain seq x y z
N MET A 1 33.90 -44.30 18.28
CA MET A 1 32.76 -44.95 17.62
C MET A 1 31.70 -43.87 17.41
N PHE A 2 31.77 -43.15 16.29
CA PHE A 2 30.81 -42.08 15.96
C PHE A 2 29.60 -42.73 15.27
N LYS A 3 28.43 -42.62 15.88
CA LYS A 3 27.16 -42.94 15.21
C LYS A 3 26.89 -41.81 14.23
N GLU A 4 27.09 -42.08 12.95
CA GLU A 4 26.57 -41.21 11.88
C GLU A 4 25.05 -41.19 11.98
N SER A 5 24.50 -40.00 12.25
CA SER A 5 23.07 -39.76 12.16
C SER A 5 22.68 -39.78 10.68
N VAL A 6 22.05 -40.86 10.25
CA VAL A 6 21.35 -40.91 8.96
C VAL A 6 20.20 -39.91 9.04
N ILE A 7 20.42 -38.71 8.50
CA ILE A 7 19.36 -37.75 8.26
C ILE A 7 18.46 -38.39 7.20
N ASP A 8 17.19 -38.58 7.55
CA ASP A 8 16.19 -39.25 6.73
C ASP A 8 15.88 -38.37 5.49
N ASP A 9 16.56 -38.62 4.38
CA ASP A 9 16.46 -37.88 3.10
C ASP A 9 15.01 -37.73 2.61
N LYS A 10 14.10 -38.64 3.01
CA LYS A 10 12.67 -38.55 2.69
C LYS A 10 11.93 -37.43 3.44
N LYS A 11 12.38 -37.06 4.65
CA LYS A 11 11.84 -35.90 5.38
C LYS A 11 12.33 -34.59 4.79
N TYR A 12 13.59 -34.55 4.33
CA TYR A 12 14.18 -33.36 3.74
C TYR A 12 13.59 -33.07 2.34
N GLY A 13 13.38 -34.10 1.50
CA GLY A 13 12.70 -33.96 0.21
C GLY A 13 11.27 -33.42 0.31
N ASN A 14 10.49 -33.95 1.26
CA ASN A 14 9.12 -33.45 1.54
C ASN A 14 9.10 -32.00 2.06
N TYR A 15 10.14 -31.55 2.76
CA TYR A 15 10.23 -30.18 3.25
C TYR A 15 10.52 -29.19 2.10
N VAL A 16 11.49 -29.51 1.23
CA VAL A 16 11.84 -28.68 0.07
C VAL A 16 10.68 -28.54 -0.92
N GLU A 17 9.92 -29.62 -1.13
CA GLU A 17 8.75 -29.60 -2.01
C GLU A 17 7.59 -28.78 -1.42
N ARG A 18 7.38 -28.84 -0.10
CA ARG A 18 6.41 -27.98 0.60
C ARG A 18 6.77 -26.50 0.56
N GLU A 19 8.04 -26.16 0.79
CA GLU A 19 8.50 -24.77 0.70
C GLU A 19 8.36 -24.25 -0.75
N ARG A 20 8.70 -25.05 -1.77
CA ARG A 20 8.46 -24.66 -3.18
C ARG A 20 6.98 -24.40 -3.48
N ILE A 21 6.08 -25.27 -3.00
CA ILE A 21 4.63 -25.07 -3.18
C ILE A 21 4.17 -23.80 -2.46
N ARG A 22 4.69 -23.54 -1.26
CA ARG A 22 4.35 -22.35 -0.45
C ARG A 22 4.86 -21.06 -1.07
N GLU A 23 6.11 -21.04 -1.55
CA GLU A 23 6.70 -19.91 -2.28
C GLU A 23 5.91 -19.61 -3.55
N ASN A 24 5.55 -20.65 -4.31
CA ASN A 24 4.69 -20.50 -5.49
C ASN A 24 3.32 -19.92 -5.10
N LEU A 25 2.70 -20.40 -4.03
CA LEU A 25 1.43 -19.86 -3.54
C LEU A 25 1.52 -18.38 -3.17
N LEU A 26 2.59 -17.97 -2.48
CA LEU A 26 2.82 -16.56 -2.13
C LEU A 26 2.96 -15.69 -3.37
N LEU A 27 3.72 -16.13 -4.36
CA LEU A 27 3.88 -15.43 -5.64
C LEU A 27 2.54 -15.34 -6.39
N PHE A 28 1.73 -16.40 -6.37
CA PHE A 28 0.39 -16.38 -6.97
C PHE A 28 -0.55 -15.41 -6.25
N LYS A 29 -0.50 -15.32 -4.92
CA LYS A 29 -1.25 -14.33 -4.14
C LYS A 29 -0.85 -12.91 -4.51
N GLN A 30 0.45 -12.61 -4.50
CA GLN A 30 0.97 -11.30 -4.87
C GLN A 30 0.57 -10.91 -6.28
N LYS A 31 0.74 -11.82 -7.25
CA LYS A 31 0.30 -11.60 -8.63
C LYS A 31 -1.20 -11.28 -8.71
N PHE A 32 -2.03 -12.06 -8.01
CA PHE A 32 -3.47 -11.83 -7.98
C PHE A 32 -3.84 -10.49 -7.36
N PHE A 33 -3.16 -10.05 -6.30
CA PHE A 33 -3.39 -8.75 -5.67
C PHE A 33 -3.09 -7.58 -6.62
N TYR A 34 -2.01 -7.66 -7.39
CA TYR A 34 -1.75 -6.65 -8.42
C TYR A 34 -2.79 -6.69 -9.54
N GLU A 35 -3.21 -7.87 -9.98
CA GLU A 35 -4.29 -7.99 -10.96
C GLU A 35 -5.61 -7.41 -10.45
N LEU A 36 -5.91 -7.56 -9.15
CA LEU A 36 -7.06 -6.92 -8.48
C LEU A 36 -6.99 -5.39 -8.54
N LEU A 37 -5.84 -4.80 -8.21
CA LEU A 37 -5.66 -3.34 -8.25
C LEU A 37 -5.70 -2.78 -9.66
N TYR A 38 -5.07 -3.48 -10.62
CA TYR A 38 -4.97 -3.00 -12.00
C TYR A 38 -6.10 -3.47 -12.91
N GLY A 39 -7.05 -4.25 -12.38
CA GLY A 39 -8.21 -4.74 -13.13
C GLY A 39 -7.83 -5.59 -14.35
N ASN A 40 -6.72 -6.33 -14.28
CA ASN A 40 -6.24 -7.17 -15.38
C ASN A 40 -6.94 -8.54 -15.37
N PHE A 41 -8.25 -8.54 -15.54
CA PHE A 41 -9.05 -9.77 -15.66
C PHE A 41 -9.60 -9.89 -17.08
N TYR A 42 -9.44 -11.06 -17.69
CA TYR A 42 -9.84 -11.29 -19.09
C TYR A 42 -11.34 -11.59 -19.23
N ASP A 43 -11.98 -12.38 -18.34
CA ASP A 43 -13.46 -12.40 -18.18
C ASP A 43 -13.99 -13.25 -16.99
N GLU A 44 -15.24 -12.97 -16.61
CA GLU A 44 -16.17 -13.60 -15.63
C GLU A 44 -15.86 -13.50 -14.11
N GLU A 45 -16.88 -13.10 -13.33
CA GLU A 45 -16.86 -13.06 -11.84
C GLU A 45 -16.47 -14.42 -11.24
N ASP A 46 -16.72 -15.51 -11.96
CA ASP A 46 -16.42 -16.88 -11.58
C ASP A 46 -14.90 -17.16 -11.55
N GLU A 47 -14.10 -16.57 -12.45
CA GLU A 47 -12.63 -16.71 -12.41
C GLU A 47 -12.08 -16.09 -11.12
N ILE A 48 -12.55 -14.89 -10.80
CA ILE A 48 -12.09 -14.15 -9.61
C ILE A 48 -12.54 -14.88 -8.34
N ALA A 49 -13.78 -15.36 -8.31
CA ALA A 49 -14.29 -16.18 -7.21
C ALA A 49 -13.45 -17.45 -7.00
N ALA A 50 -13.18 -18.19 -8.08
CA ALA A 50 -12.37 -19.40 -8.04
C ALA A 50 -10.95 -19.12 -7.53
N ARG A 51 -10.36 -17.98 -7.90
CA ARG A 51 -9.02 -17.58 -7.44
C ARG A 51 -9.01 -17.11 -6.00
N ILE A 52 -10.03 -16.39 -5.54
CA ILE A 52 -10.21 -16.02 -4.12
C ILE A 52 -10.28 -17.29 -3.27
N GLU A 53 -11.08 -18.27 -3.69
CA GLU A 53 -11.24 -19.54 -2.99
C GLU A 53 -9.95 -20.37 -3.02
N PHE A 54 -9.37 -20.59 -4.21
CA PHE A 54 -8.15 -21.38 -4.39
C PHE A 54 -6.96 -20.83 -3.61
N LEU A 55 -6.80 -19.51 -3.62
CA LEU A 55 -5.70 -18.84 -2.92
C LEU A 55 -6.03 -18.59 -1.44
N ASP A 56 -7.22 -18.92 -0.94
CA ASP A 56 -7.64 -18.60 0.44
C ASP A 56 -7.39 -17.11 0.75
N ILE A 57 -7.98 -16.25 -0.09
CA ILE A 57 -7.93 -14.79 0.08
C ILE A 57 -9.08 -14.37 0.98
N PRO A 58 -8.84 -13.52 2.00
CA PRO A 58 -9.87 -13.03 2.91
C PRO A 58 -10.76 -11.97 2.25
N LEU A 59 -11.38 -12.28 1.11
CA LEU A 59 -12.32 -11.41 0.43
C LEU A 59 -13.59 -12.19 0.08
N HIS A 60 -14.74 -11.54 0.22
CA HIS A 60 -15.99 -12.05 -0.30
C HIS A 60 -15.99 -11.92 -1.82
N TYR A 61 -16.43 -12.97 -2.53
CA TYR A 61 -16.59 -12.96 -3.98
C TYR A 61 -17.85 -12.18 -4.43
N LYS A 62 -18.83 -12.01 -3.53
CA LYS A 62 -20.03 -11.18 -3.72
C LYS A 62 -20.14 -10.18 -2.58
N GLY A 63 -20.34 -8.91 -2.90
CA GLY A 63 -20.48 -7.87 -1.90
C GLY A 63 -20.11 -6.48 -2.40
N VAL A 64 -19.91 -5.59 -1.43
CA VAL A 64 -19.39 -4.25 -1.64
C VAL A 64 -17.91 -4.26 -1.33
N TYR A 65 -17.13 -3.70 -2.24
CA TYR A 65 -15.68 -3.61 -2.17
C TYR A 65 -15.24 -2.17 -1.96
N PHE A 66 -14.13 -2.02 -1.25
CA PHE A 66 -13.44 -0.74 -1.05
C PHE A 66 -11.95 -0.94 -1.34
N ILE A 67 -11.32 0.08 -1.91
CA ILE A 67 -9.86 0.23 -1.96
C ILE A 67 -9.52 1.51 -1.24
N ASP A 68 -8.88 1.44 -0.10
CA ASP A 68 -8.41 2.63 0.60
C ASP A 68 -6.89 2.75 0.48
N LEU A 69 -6.37 3.96 0.36
CA LEU A 69 -4.93 4.20 0.29
C LEU A 69 -4.43 4.76 1.61
N ILE A 70 -3.28 4.27 2.05
CA ILE A 70 -2.54 4.79 3.21
C ILE A 70 -1.21 5.31 2.68
N ASP A 71 -1.01 6.62 2.81
CA ASP A 71 0.24 7.28 2.46
C ASP A 71 1.00 7.66 3.74
N LEU A 72 2.18 7.06 3.89
CA LEU A 72 3.08 7.28 5.02
C LEU A 72 4.34 8.07 4.61
N ASN A 73 4.42 8.61 3.40
CA ASN A 73 5.61 9.32 2.92
C ASN A 73 5.92 10.55 3.81
N ASP A 74 4.90 11.31 4.18
CA ASP A 74 5.03 12.45 5.11
C ASP A 74 5.53 12.05 6.52
N CYS A 75 5.37 10.79 6.91
CA CYS A 75 5.88 10.26 8.18
C CYS A 75 7.38 9.96 8.11
N LEU A 76 7.88 9.58 6.94
CA LEU A 76 9.30 9.31 6.71
C LEU A 76 10.12 10.59 6.79
N ASP A 77 9.64 11.68 6.19
CA ASP A 77 10.35 12.97 6.10
C ASP A 77 10.49 13.69 7.46
N LYS A 78 9.58 13.46 8.41
CA LYS A 78 9.60 14.13 9.73
C LYS A 78 10.46 13.42 10.76
N SER A 79 10.81 12.15 10.51
CA SER A 79 11.81 11.49 11.33
C SER A 79 13.16 12.13 11.01
N LYS A 80 13.72 12.90 11.95
CA LYS A 80 15.10 13.41 11.89
C LYS A 80 16.12 12.27 12.02
N GLN A 81 15.89 11.15 11.34
CA GLN A 81 16.81 10.03 11.25
C GLN A 81 17.45 10.09 9.88
N ASP A 82 18.79 10.01 9.88
CA ASP A 82 19.68 10.17 8.74
C ASP A 82 19.06 9.71 7.42
N HIS A 83 19.12 10.60 6.42
CA HIS A 83 18.63 10.47 5.04
C HIS A 83 19.29 9.33 4.22
N THR A 84 19.67 8.22 4.84
CA THR A 84 20.02 7.01 4.09
C THR A 84 18.73 6.27 3.79
N ALA A 85 18.15 6.58 2.63
CA ALA A 85 17.25 5.76 1.82
C ALA A 85 16.27 4.87 2.60
N CYS A 86 14.98 5.19 2.53
CA CYS A 86 13.82 4.33 2.79
C CYS A 86 14.22 2.85 2.93
N ASN A 87 14.61 2.42 4.14
CA ASN A 87 15.26 1.13 4.32
C ASN A 87 14.22 0.07 3.96
N PRO A 88 14.49 -0.84 3.00
CA PRO A 88 13.54 -1.89 2.65
C PRO A 88 13.07 -2.70 3.86
N SER A 89 13.90 -2.79 4.91
CA SER A 89 13.52 -3.42 6.18
C SER A 89 12.46 -2.63 6.94
N PHE A 90 12.45 -1.30 6.83
CA PHE A 90 11.46 -0.43 7.45
C PHE A 90 10.12 -0.48 6.73
N THR A 91 10.11 -0.44 5.39
CA THR A 91 8.87 -0.59 4.61
C THR A 91 8.24 -1.96 4.81
N MET A 92 9.05 -3.02 4.86
CA MET A 92 8.56 -4.36 5.23
C MET A 92 8.02 -4.41 6.66
N HIS A 93 8.69 -3.75 7.62
CA HIS A 93 8.18 -3.67 8.99
C HIS A 93 6.82 -2.96 9.06
N LEU A 94 6.66 -1.86 8.32
CA LEU A 94 5.38 -1.16 8.24
C LEU A 94 4.29 -2.03 7.61
N PHE A 95 4.62 -2.78 6.55
CA PHE A 95 3.71 -3.73 5.94
C PHE A 95 3.21 -4.77 6.95
N ASP A 96 4.12 -5.35 7.74
CA ASP A 96 3.77 -6.32 8.78
C ASP A 96 2.86 -5.69 9.84
N ARG A 97 3.19 -4.47 10.28
CA ARG A 97 2.37 -3.74 11.26
C ARG A 97 0.99 -3.42 10.73
N ILE A 98 0.86 -2.97 9.49
CA ILE A 98 -0.46 -2.73 8.88
C ILE A 98 -1.22 -4.04 8.78
N SER A 99 -0.55 -5.12 8.36
CA SER A 99 -1.15 -6.46 8.22
C SER A 99 -1.66 -7.01 9.55
N GLU A 100 -0.96 -6.75 10.67
CA GLU A 100 -1.41 -7.09 12.03
C GLU A 100 -2.67 -6.33 12.47
N LEU A 101 -2.97 -5.19 11.85
CA LEU A 101 -4.14 -4.38 12.17
C LEU A 101 -5.38 -4.73 11.33
N LEU A 102 -5.21 -5.53 10.28
CA LEU A 102 -6.27 -5.95 9.39
C LEU A 102 -7.25 -6.90 10.09
N ASP A 103 -8.50 -6.83 9.66
CA ASP A 103 -9.52 -7.81 10.03
C ASP A 103 -9.51 -9.00 9.06
N THR A 104 -10.35 -10.01 9.33
CA THR A 104 -10.40 -11.25 8.54
C THR A 104 -10.90 -11.08 7.11
N ASN A 105 -11.30 -9.86 6.70
CA ASN A 105 -11.93 -9.59 5.40
C ASN A 105 -11.20 -8.48 4.63
N SER A 106 -9.91 -8.30 4.92
CA SER A 106 -9.08 -7.27 4.31
C SER A 106 -7.72 -7.80 3.89
N ILE A 107 -7.17 -7.20 2.84
CA ILE A 107 -5.81 -7.44 2.37
C ILE A 107 -5.07 -6.10 2.31
N CYS A 108 -3.78 -6.13 2.62
CA CYS A 108 -2.86 -5.02 2.39
C CYS A 108 -1.97 -5.36 1.20
N ILE A 109 -1.81 -4.40 0.30
CA ILE A 109 -0.97 -4.51 -0.88
C ILE A 109 0.03 -3.35 -0.84
N HIS A 110 1.31 -3.69 -0.86
CA HIS A 110 2.37 -2.69 -1.02
C HIS A 110 2.42 -2.23 -2.49
N ILE A 111 2.21 -0.93 -2.71
CA ILE A 111 2.25 -0.36 -4.07
C ILE A 111 3.67 0.11 -4.39
N LYS A 112 4.19 1.04 -3.57
CA LYS A 112 5.53 1.61 -3.70
C LYS A 112 5.91 2.30 -2.39
N GLU A 113 7.19 2.34 -2.06
CA GLU A 113 7.73 3.12 -0.93
C GLU A 113 6.89 2.95 0.35
N ALA A 114 6.26 4.02 0.84
CA ALA A 114 5.39 4.03 2.02
C ALA A 114 3.90 4.17 1.68
N LEU A 115 3.51 3.77 0.46
CA LEU A 115 2.15 3.78 -0.06
C LEU A 115 1.57 2.36 -0.13
N TYR A 116 0.42 2.18 0.53
CA TYR A 116 -0.25 0.89 0.67
C TYR A 116 -1.71 0.99 0.21
N ALA A 117 -2.21 -0.05 -0.47
CA ALA A 117 -3.63 -0.24 -0.71
C ALA A 117 -4.21 -1.22 0.30
N LEU A 118 -5.35 -0.86 0.89
CA LEU A 118 -6.19 -1.77 1.65
C LEU A 118 -7.41 -2.14 0.82
N VAL A 119 -7.54 -3.41 0.45
CA VAL A 119 -8.73 -3.90 -0.25
C VAL A 119 -9.61 -4.62 0.74
N ARG A 120 -10.89 -4.24 0.77
CA ARG A 120 -11.87 -4.78 1.71
C ARG A 120 -13.13 -5.20 0.99
N SER A 121 -13.82 -6.16 1.59
CA SER A 121 -15.09 -6.65 1.06
C SER A 121 -16.11 -6.85 2.18
N TYR A 122 -17.36 -6.58 1.86
CA TYR A 122 -18.47 -6.71 2.79
C TYR A 122 -19.66 -7.41 2.13
N PRO A 123 -20.26 -8.42 2.78
CA PRO A 123 -21.39 -9.15 2.22
C PRO A 123 -22.74 -8.45 2.49
N MET A 124 -22.72 -7.13 2.73
CA MET A 124 -23.87 -6.34 3.20
C MET A 124 -24.25 -5.20 2.23
N THR A 125 -25.28 -4.43 2.57
CA THR A 125 -25.74 -3.29 1.76
C THR A 125 -24.75 -2.12 1.82
N ASP A 126 -24.86 -1.23 0.82
CA ASP A 126 -23.97 -0.09 0.64
C ASP A 126 -23.80 0.77 1.92
N THR A 127 -24.91 1.21 2.51
CA THR A 127 -24.87 2.16 3.65
C THR A 127 -24.14 1.58 4.86
N GLU A 128 -24.40 0.32 5.19
CA GLU A 128 -23.73 -0.34 6.32
C GLU A 128 -22.25 -0.59 6.00
N ALA A 129 -21.94 -1.00 4.77
CA ALA A 129 -20.58 -1.24 4.32
C ALA A 129 -19.73 0.04 4.38
N ARG A 130 -20.27 1.19 3.94
CA ARG A 130 -19.60 2.49 4.05
C ARG A 130 -19.31 2.88 5.50
N TYR A 131 -20.31 2.74 6.38
CA TYR A 131 -20.14 3.08 7.79
C TYR A 131 -19.05 2.23 8.45
N ARG A 132 -19.10 0.91 8.23
CA ARG A 132 -18.07 -0.01 8.73
C ARG A 132 -16.69 0.26 8.14
N ASN A 133 -16.63 0.65 6.85
CA ASN A 133 -15.36 1.00 6.23
C ASN A 133 -14.74 2.24 6.85
N SER A 134 -15.55 3.28 7.03
CA SER A 134 -15.13 4.53 7.69
C SER A 134 -14.60 4.28 9.11
N CYS A 135 -15.35 3.57 9.96
CA CYS A 135 -14.92 3.27 11.32
C CYS A 135 -13.62 2.44 11.38
N PHE A 136 -13.44 1.53 10.43
CA PHE A 136 -12.20 0.75 10.33
C PHE A 136 -11.02 1.63 9.92
N MET A 137 -11.18 2.47 8.88
CA MET A 137 -10.10 3.33 8.41
C MET A 137 -9.68 4.35 9.48
N ASP A 138 -10.65 4.88 10.25
CA ASP A 138 -10.36 5.71 11.42
C ASP A 138 -9.54 4.94 12.47
N ASN A 139 -9.87 3.67 12.72
CA ASN A 139 -9.12 2.84 13.66
C ASN A 139 -7.69 2.56 13.17
N ILE A 140 -7.52 2.18 11.91
CA ILE A 140 -6.21 1.96 11.29
C ILE A 140 -5.38 3.24 11.38
N LYS A 141 -5.94 4.38 10.97
CA LYS A 141 -5.29 5.68 11.04
C LYS A 141 -4.83 6.00 12.45
N ASN A 142 -5.73 5.96 13.44
CA ASN A 142 -5.39 6.29 14.83
C ASN A 142 -4.29 5.40 15.39
N LYS A 143 -4.29 4.10 15.04
CA LYS A 143 -3.25 3.16 15.47
C LYS A 143 -1.90 3.45 14.80
N LEU A 144 -1.89 3.74 13.50
CA LEU A 144 -0.68 4.11 12.77
C LEU A 144 -0.12 5.45 13.24
N GLU A 145 -0.97 6.46 13.46
CA GLU A 145 -0.54 7.75 13.99
C GLU A 145 0.10 7.61 15.38
N LYS A 146 -0.46 6.74 16.23
CA LYS A 146 0.11 6.43 17.54
C LYS A 146 1.44 5.68 17.43
N LEU A 147 1.53 4.72 16.51
CA LEU A 147 2.74 3.91 16.30
C LEU A 147 3.91 4.76 15.76
N LEU A 148 3.61 5.63 14.79
CA LEU A 148 4.59 6.43 14.08
C LEU A 148 4.85 7.78 14.75
N ASN A 149 4.01 8.17 15.72
CA ASN A 149 4.03 9.48 16.36
C ASN A 149 4.02 10.63 15.31
N SER A 150 3.23 10.45 14.25
CA SER A 150 3.11 11.37 13.13
C SER A 150 1.69 11.30 12.57
N LYS A 151 1.27 12.37 11.87
CA LYS A 151 -0.01 12.39 11.17
C LYS A 151 0.07 11.45 9.95
N VAL A 152 -0.96 10.63 9.77
CA VAL A 152 -1.08 9.68 8.66
C VAL A 152 -2.15 10.18 7.69
N GLU A 153 -1.83 10.16 6.40
CA GLU A 153 -2.80 10.46 5.36
C GLU A 153 -3.48 9.19 4.87
N VAL A 154 -4.81 9.27 4.80
CA VAL A 154 -5.67 8.16 4.37
C VAL A 154 -6.61 8.71 3.32
N PHE A 155 -6.67 8.03 2.18
CA PHE A 155 -7.60 8.31 1.11
C PHE A 155 -8.61 7.17 1.10
N ALA A 156 -9.89 7.49 1.32
CA ALA A 156 -10.96 6.51 1.37
C ALA A 156 -11.70 6.45 0.03
N SER A 157 -11.95 5.25 -0.46
CA SER A 157 -12.73 5.05 -1.69
C SER A 157 -14.23 5.13 -1.48
N LEU A 158 -14.92 5.34 -2.61
CA LEU A 158 -16.33 5.02 -2.74
C LEU A 158 -16.55 3.50 -2.88
N PRO A 159 -17.71 3.00 -2.41
CA PRO A 159 -18.08 1.59 -2.54
C PRO A 159 -18.16 1.16 -4.01
N VAL A 160 -17.71 -0.06 -4.28
CA VAL A 160 -17.77 -0.69 -5.60
C VAL A 160 -18.47 -2.03 -5.48
N PHE A 161 -19.45 -2.31 -6.34
CA PHE A 161 -20.22 -3.57 -6.28
C PHE A 161 -19.64 -4.68 -7.16
N GLN A 162 -18.59 -4.38 -7.91
CA GLN A 162 -17.93 -5.31 -8.82
C GLN A 162 -16.42 -5.20 -8.62
N ILE A 163 -15.79 -6.28 -8.20
CA ILE A 163 -14.35 -6.31 -7.91
C ILE A 163 -13.49 -5.92 -9.13
N LYS A 164 -13.95 -6.20 -10.36
CA LYS A 164 -13.25 -5.77 -11.59
C LYS A 164 -13.19 -4.25 -11.79
N ARG A 165 -14.08 -3.49 -11.14
CA ARG A 165 -14.11 -2.02 -11.24
C ARG A 165 -13.18 -1.33 -10.24
N LEU A 166 -12.51 -2.11 -9.40
CA LEU A 166 -11.54 -1.61 -8.44
C LEU A 166 -10.41 -0.81 -9.11
N ARG A 167 -10.01 -1.17 -10.34
CA ARG A 167 -9.03 -0.40 -11.13
C ARG A 167 -9.41 1.06 -11.29
N TYR A 168 -10.64 1.35 -11.70
CA TYR A 168 -11.07 2.73 -11.97
C TYR A 168 -11.00 3.57 -10.69
N VAL A 169 -11.48 3.00 -9.57
CA VAL A 169 -11.39 3.66 -8.27
C VAL A 169 -9.93 3.84 -7.83
N PHE A 170 -9.09 2.83 -8.04
CA PHE A 170 -7.68 2.91 -7.73
C PHE A 170 -6.96 3.99 -8.56
N GLU A 171 -7.22 4.06 -9.87
CA GLU A 171 -6.67 5.09 -10.75
C GLU A 171 -7.11 6.51 -10.33
N ASP A 172 -8.40 6.70 -10.05
CA ASP A 172 -8.96 7.99 -9.58
C ASP A 172 -8.28 8.43 -8.27
N MET A 173 -8.13 7.51 -7.31
CA MET A 173 -7.48 7.81 -6.02
C MET A 173 -5.98 8.10 -6.17
N MET A 174 -5.30 7.39 -7.07
CA MET A 174 -3.89 7.66 -7.37
C MET A 174 -3.70 9.03 -8.03
N GLU A 175 -4.69 9.52 -8.80
CA GLU A 175 -4.67 10.89 -9.35
C GLU A 175 -4.95 11.95 -8.28
N GLU A 176 -5.91 11.71 -7.38
CA GLU A 176 -6.14 12.58 -6.22
C GLU A 176 -4.90 12.70 -5.32
N GLN A 177 -4.22 11.58 -5.04
CA GLN A 177 -2.97 11.55 -4.27
C GLN A 177 -1.85 12.33 -4.98
N LYS A 178 -1.72 12.20 -6.30
CA LYS A 178 -0.75 12.99 -7.06
C LYS A 178 -1.07 14.48 -6.98
N ASN A 179 -2.34 14.86 -7.09
CA ASN A 179 -2.76 16.26 -7.02
C ASN A 179 -2.57 16.87 -5.63
N SER A 180 -2.74 16.09 -4.55
CA SER A 180 -2.43 16.54 -3.19
C SER A 180 -0.91 16.66 -2.95
N SER A 181 -0.11 15.74 -3.51
CA SER A 181 1.36 15.79 -3.42
C SER A 181 2.02 16.82 -4.35
N ALA A 182 1.39 17.14 -5.49
CA ALA A 182 1.89 18.11 -6.49
C ALA A 182 2.04 19.53 -5.95
N LYS A 183 1.43 19.81 -4.78
CA LYS A 183 1.63 21.05 -4.04
C LYS A 183 3.10 21.23 -3.61
N TYR A 184 3.85 20.13 -3.42
CA TYR A 184 5.27 20.12 -3.07
C TYR A 184 6.19 19.96 -4.28
N GLU A 185 5.80 19.23 -5.33
CA GLU A 185 6.54 19.19 -6.60
C GLU A 185 6.67 20.59 -7.21
N ASN A 186 5.61 21.40 -7.16
CA ASN A 186 5.68 22.81 -7.56
C ASN A 186 6.70 23.63 -6.77
N VAL A 187 6.93 23.30 -5.49
CA VAL A 187 7.94 23.99 -4.68
C VAL A 187 9.34 23.57 -5.10
N VAL A 188 9.58 22.27 -5.29
CA VAL A 188 10.88 21.74 -5.72
C VAL A 188 11.23 22.23 -7.13
N ASP A 189 10.29 22.17 -8.07
CA ASP A 189 10.48 22.68 -9.43
C ASP A 189 10.76 24.19 -9.44
N LYS A 190 10.08 24.95 -8.58
CA LYS A 190 10.31 26.39 -8.43
C LYS A 190 11.65 26.70 -7.77
N ILE A 191 12.09 25.92 -6.79
CA ILE A 191 13.44 26.01 -6.22
C ILE A 191 14.48 25.72 -7.31
N MET A 192 14.28 24.68 -8.11
CA MET A 192 15.17 24.32 -9.21
C MET A 192 15.19 25.39 -10.30
N GLU A 193 14.05 26.03 -10.59
CA GLU A 193 13.95 27.17 -11.49
C GLU A 193 14.72 28.39 -10.96
N ILE A 194 14.58 28.72 -9.67
CA ILE A 194 15.31 29.81 -9.00
C ILE A 194 16.81 29.55 -9.07
N ILE A 195 17.25 28.32 -8.78
CA ILE A 195 18.65 27.91 -8.86
C ILE A 195 19.19 28.05 -10.29
N ARG A 196 18.43 27.59 -11.29
CA ARG A 196 18.81 27.72 -12.71
C ARG A 196 18.90 29.18 -13.16
N LYS A 197 17.90 30.01 -12.81
CA LYS A 197 17.85 31.44 -13.16
C LYS A 197 19.00 32.24 -12.55
N ASN A 198 19.45 31.87 -11.35
CA ASN A 198 20.45 32.60 -10.60
C ASN A 198 21.80 31.87 -10.52
N TYR A 199 22.05 30.86 -11.37
CA TYR A 199 23.23 29.99 -11.32
C TYR A 199 24.58 30.75 -11.33
N SER A 200 24.61 31.95 -11.93
CA SER A 200 25.79 32.82 -12.00
C SER A 200 25.95 33.76 -10.79
N THR A 201 25.03 33.72 -9.83
CA THR A 201 24.96 34.63 -8.68
C THR A 201 24.83 33.86 -7.38
N ARG A 202 25.31 34.45 -6.27
CA ARG A 202 25.20 33.81 -4.95
C ARG A 202 23.74 33.84 -4.50
N ILE A 203 23.09 32.69 -4.49
CA ILE A 203 21.74 32.51 -3.96
C ILE A 203 21.81 32.28 -2.45
N THR A 204 20.97 32.98 -1.69
CA THR A 204 20.80 32.74 -0.25
C THR A 204 19.49 32.01 0.02
N MET A 205 19.41 31.30 1.14
CA MET A 205 18.18 30.61 1.56
C MET A 205 17.03 31.59 1.81
N GLU A 206 17.30 32.82 2.28
CA GLU A 206 16.25 33.84 2.40
C GLU A 206 15.63 34.19 1.04
N LYS A 207 16.43 34.27 -0.03
CA LYS A 207 15.94 34.58 -1.38
C LYS A 207 15.05 33.46 -1.90
N ILE A 208 15.49 32.20 -1.78
CA ILE A 208 14.69 31.03 -2.17
C ILE A 208 13.37 31.00 -1.40
N ALA A 209 13.42 31.16 -0.06
CA ALA A 209 12.21 31.16 0.77
C ALA A 209 11.27 32.30 0.38
N SER A 210 11.78 33.51 0.14
CA SER A 210 10.95 34.64 -0.28
C SER A 210 10.27 34.39 -1.63
N GLU A 211 10.97 33.85 -2.62
CA GLU A 211 10.40 33.63 -3.95
C GLU A 211 9.44 32.42 -3.99
N VAL A 212 9.66 31.40 -3.16
CA VAL A 212 8.79 30.21 -3.06
C VAL A 212 7.50 30.52 -2.31
N PHE A 213 7.57 31.27 -1.20
CA PHE A 213 6.43 31.47 -0.29
C PHE A 213 5.69 32.81 -0.46
N LEU A 214 6.26 33.82 -1.15
CA LEU A 214 5.57 35.08 -1.48
C LEU A 214 4.88 35.05 -2.85
N SER A 215 5.01 33.95 -3.60
CA SER A 215 4.39 33.76 -4.91
C SER A 215 3.15 32.84 -4.86
N ALA A 216 2.63 32.59 -3.66
CA ALA A 216 1.39 31.88 -3.36
C ALA A 216 0.27 32.87 -3.00
#